data_AF-A0A1Q9P5T8-F1
#
_entry.id   AF-A0A1Q9P5T8-F1
#
_cell.length_a   1.000
_cell.length_b   1.000
_cell.length_c   1.000
_cell.angle_alpha   90.00
_cell.angle_beta   90.00
_cell.angle_gamma   90.00
#
_symmetry.space_group_name_H-M   'P 1'
#
loop_
_entity.id
_entity.type
_entity.pdbx_description
1 polymer ?
#
loop_
_entity_poly.entity_id
_entity_poly.type
_entity_poly.pdbx_seq_one_letter_code
_entity_poly.pdbx_strand_id
1 'polypeptide(L)'
;MSGNQHNKKNSDESFLYTGRIREIEVEIVRFQLDLARSNSQSETLQKILSSLLLHQKLTQSQIKVITNLSKSTISTGLSNLMNIGHIRKKRIPGSREYLY
;
A
#
# COMPACT_ATOMS: atom_id res chain seq x y z
N MET A 1 -8.13 -3.48 -42.49
CA MET A 1 -7.97 -2.50 -41.40
C MET A 1 -9.04 -2.80 -40.35
N SER A 2 -8.74 -3.66 -39.39
CA SER A 2 -9.66 -4.04 -38.32
C SER A 2 -9.21 -3.36 -37.04
N GLY A 3 -9.98 -2.36 -36.60
CA GLY A 3 -9.78 -1.69 -35.33
C GLY A 3 -10.12 -2.64 -34.19
N ASN A 4 -9.11 -3.09 -33.46
CA ASN A 4 -9.29 -3.91 -32.27
C ASN A 4 -9.49 -2.97 -31.08
N GLN A 5 -10.74 -2.57 -30.83
CA GLN A 5 -11.15 -2.08 -29.53
C GLN A 5 -11.08 -3.27 -28.56
N HIS A 6 -10.26 -3.19 -27.51
CA HIS A 6 -10.50 -3.78 -26.17
C HIS A 6 -9.25 -3.60 -25.30
N ASN A 7 -9.24 -2.55 -24.47
CA ASN A 7 -9.00 -2.70 -23.04
C ASN A 7 -9.34 -1.38 -22.34
N LYS A 8 -10.59 -1.22 -21.92
CA LYS A 8 -10.93 -0.20 -20.91
C LYS A 8 -10.20 -0.63 -19.62
N LYS A 9 -9.05 -0.03 -19.35
CA LYS A 9 -8.51 0.04 -17.98
C LYS A 9 -9.64 0.56 -17.11
N ASN A 10 -10.02 -0.20 -16.08
CA ASN A 10 -10.83 0.32 -14.98
C ASN A 10 -10.04 1.45 -14.31
N SER A 11 -10.18 2.66 -14.83
CA SER A 11 -9.92 3.90 -14.12
C SER A 11 -11.11 4.17 -13.21
N ASP A 12 -10.86 4.86 -12.09
CA ASP A 12 -11.86 5.64 -11.34
C ASP A 12 -12.37 5.09 -10.00
N GLU A 13 -11.56 4.30 -9.29
CA GLU A 13 -11.52 4.46 -7.84
C GLU A 13 -10.12 4.92 -7.43
N SER A 14 -10.02 6.19 -7.01
CA SER A 14 -8.79 6.72 -6.43
C SER A 14 -8.52 5.97 -5.13
N PHE A 15 -7.45 5.18 -5.09
CA PHE A 15 -6.95 4.56 -3.86
C PHE A 15 -6.45 5.60 -2.82
N LEU A 16 -6.49 6.89 -3.16
CA LEU A 16 -6.15 7.97 -2.24
C LEU A 16 -7.43 8.59 -1.68
N TYR A 17 -7.49 8.67 -0.36
CA TYR A 17 -8.47 9.50 0.33
C TYR A 17 -8.20 10.99 0.05
N THR A 18 -9.26 11.77 0.04
CA THR A 18 -9.21 13.23 -0.16
C THR A 18 -10.00 13.96 0.93
N GLY A 19 -9.76 15.27 1.07
CA GLY A 19 -10.43 16.12 2.05
C GLY A 19 -10.28 15.62 3.48
N ARG A 20 -11.38 15.68 4.26
CA ARG A 20 -11.38 15.33 5.68
C ARG A 20 -10.96 13.88 5.97
N ILE A 21 -11.26 12.95 5.06
CA ILE A 21 -10.86 11.54 5.23
C ILE A 21 -9.33 11.42 5.18
N ARG A 22 -8.68 12.16 4.28
CA ARG A 22 -7.21 12.18 4.20
C ARG A 22 -6.58 12.76 5.46
N GLU A 23 -7.18 13.78 6.06
CA GLU A 23 -6.70 14.35 7.33
C GLU A 23 -6.73 13.30 8.45
N ILE A 24 -7.86 12.59 8.58
CA ILE A 24 -8.03 11.50 9.56
C ILE A 24 -7.03 10.37 9.29
N GLU A 25 -6.83 9.99 8.03
CA GLU A 25 -5.84 8.98 7.64
C GLU A 25 -4.43 9.38 8.12
N VAL A 26 -4.03 10.63 7.88
CA VAL A 26 -2.72 11.15 8.31
C VAL A 26 -2.60 11.13 9.83
N GLU A 27 -3.66 11.48 10.57
CA GLU A 27 -3.67 11.40 12.03
C GLU A 27 -3.54 9.96 12.54
N ILE A 28 -4.25 9.00 11.94
CA ILE A 28 -4.14 7.58 12.29
C ILE A 28 -2.72 7.07 12.02
N VAL A 29 -2.14 7.39 10.87
CA VAL A 29 -0.76 6.99 10.55
C VAL A 29 0.24 7.60 11.53
N ARG A 30 0.08 8.88 11.91
CA ARG A 30 0.93 9.53 12.93
C ARG A 30 0.82 8.82 14.27
N PHE A 31 -0.40 8.57 14.74
CA PHE A 31 -0.64 7.84 15.99
C PHE A 31 0.03 6.46 15.99
N GLN A 32 -0.11 5.70 14.90
CA GLN A 32 0.54 4.39 14.78
C GLN A 32 2.06 4.49 14.78
N LEU A 33 2.64 5.54 14.18
CA LEU A 33 4.08 5.76 14.20
C LEU A 33 4.60 6.12 15.58
N ASP A 34 3.86 6.94 16.33
CA ASP A 34 4.24 7.30 17.69
C ASP A 34 4.20 6.07 18.62
N LEU A 35 3.20 5.20 18.45
CA LEU A 35 3.17 3.90 19.14
C LEU A 35 4.30 2.95 18.71
N ALA A 36 4.65 2.91 17.42
CA ALA A 36 5.76 2.09 16.96
C ALA A 36 7.08 2.58 17.56
N ARG A 37 7.30 3.90 17.62
CA ARG A 37 8.47 4.52 18.24
C ARG A 37 8.57 4.18 19.72
N SER A 38 7.49 4.29 20.48
CA SER A 38 7.50 3.97 21.91
C SER A 38 7.83 2.51 22.19
N ASN A 39 7.53 1.61 21.24
CA ASN A 39 7.80 0.18 21.33
C ASN A 39 9.10 -0.25 20.60
N SER A 40 9.95 0.69 20.19
CA SER A 40 11.18 0.42 19.43
C SER A 40 10.96 -0.40 18.14
N GLN A 41 9.79 -0.25 17.51
CA GLN A 41 9.44 -0.90 16.25
C GLN A 41 9.88 -0.05 15.05
N SER A 42 10.09 -0.71 13.90
CA SER A 42 10.51 -0.02 12.68
C SER A 42 9.40 0.89 12.14
N GLU A 43 9.66 2.20 12.09
CA GLU A 43 8.77 3.17 11.44
C GLU A 43 8.45 2.80 10.00
N THR A 44 9.43 2.25 9.27
CA THR A 44 9.25 1.84 7.88
C THR A 44 8.23 0.71 7.76
N LEU A 45 8.37 -0.33 8.58
CA LEU A 45 7.41 -1.44 8.60
C LEU A 45 6.03 -0.94 9.03
N GLN A 46 5.99 -0.06 10.03
CA GLN A 46 4.73 0.51 10.50
C GLN A 46 4.03 1.31 9.39
N LYS A 47 4.73 2.19 8.66
CA LYS A 47 4.15 2.96 7.53
C LYS A 47 3.52 2.05 6.47
N ILE A 48 4.21 0.96 6.12
CA ILE A 48 3.71 -0.01 5.14
C ILE A 48 2.48 -0.73 5.69
N LEU A 49 2.53 -1.18 6.94
CA LEU A 49 1.42 -1.87 7.59
C LEU A 49 0.20 -0.96 7.76
N SER A 50 0.36 0.26 8.24
CA SER A 50 -0.71 1.26 8.36
C SER A 50 -1.40 1.51 7.02
N SER A 51 -0.61 1.63 5.95
CA SER A 51 -1.16 1.87 4.60
C SER A 51 -2.01 0.68 4.12
N LEU A 52 -1.55 -0.56 4.37
CA LEU A 52 -2.29 -1.77 4.04
C LEU A 52 -3.56 -1.94 4.88
N LEU A 53 -3.51 -1.58 6.17
CA LEU A 53 -4.66 -1.63 7.06
C LEU A 53 -5.76 -0.65 6.64
N LEU A 54 -5.39 0.57 6.25
CA LEU A 54 -6.35 1.63 5.92
C LEU A 54 -6.96 1.44 4.53
N HIS A 55 -6.13 1.18 3.52
CA HIS A 55 -6.60 1.14 2.13
C HIS A 55 -7.00 -0.24 1.65
N GLN A 56 -6.41 -1.29 2.24
CA GLN A 56 -6.50 -2.69 1.80
C GLN A 56 -6.03 -2.91 0.35
N LYS A 57 -5.63 -4.13 0.01
CA LYS A 57 -5.31 -4.57 -1.37
C LYS A 57 -4.48 -3.56 -2.17
N LEU A 58 -3.27 -3.24 -1.69
CA LEU A 58 -2.41 -2.30 -2.39
C LEU A 58 -1.34 -3.01 -3.22
N THR A 59 -0.99 -2.43 -4.36
CA THR A 59 0.25 -2.74 -5.07
C THR A 59 1.43 -2.01 -4.46
N GLN A 60 2.66 -2.47 -4.72
CA GLN A 60 3.88 -1.75 -4.29
C GLN A 60 3.94 -0.32 -4.83
N SER A 61 3.43 -0.10 -6.06
CA SER A 61 3.39 1.23 -6.68
C SER A 61 2.45 2.17 -5.91
N GLN A 62 1.30 1.68 -5.44
CA GLN A 62 0.36 2.48 -4.63
C GLN A 62 0.90 2.75 -3.22
N ILE A 63 1.51 1.76 -2.58
CA ILE A 63 2.17 1.95 -1.27
C ILE A 63 3.25 3.03 -1.38
N LYS A 64 4.01 3.05 -2.49
CA LYS A 64 4.99 4.12 -2.75
C LYS A 64 4.34 5.50 -2.78
N VAL A 65 3.21 5.64 -3.46
CA VAL A 65 2.50 6.93 -3.52
C VAL A 65 2.02 7.38 -2.14
N ILE A 66 1.50 6.47 -1.32
CA ILE A 66 0.98 6.79 0.03
C ILE A 66 2.12 7.13 1.00
N THR A 67 3.19 6.33 1.00
CA THR A 67 4.24 6.37 2.03
C THR A 67 5.47 7.20 1.65
N ASN A 68 5.62 7.52 0.36
CA ASN A 68 6.82 8.11 -0.23
C ASN A 68 8.11 7.28 -0.01
N LEU A 69 7.99 5.99 0.30
CA LEU A 69 9.13 5.08 0.45
C LEU A 69 9.64 4.61 -0.92
N SER A 70 10.91 4.20 -0.96
CA SER A 70 11.48 3.61 -2.17
C SER A 70 10.86 2.23 -2.45
N LYS A 71 10.84 1.80 -3.73
CA LYS A 71 10.32 0.47 -4.09
C LYS A 71 11.11 -0.66 -3.43
N SER A 72 12.43 -0.53 -3.27
CA SER A 72 13.26 -1.54 -2.59
C SER A 72 12.90 -1.63 -1.11
N THR A 73 12.78 -0.49 -0.42
CA THR A 73 12.33 -0.42 0.97
C THR A 73 10.96 -1.08 1.16
N ILE A 74 10.02 -0.80 0.27
CA ILE A 74 8.68 -1.40 0.29
C ILE A 74 8.75 -2.90 0.07
N SER A 75 9.52 -3.36 -0.92
CA SER A 75 9.67 -4.79 -1.21
C SER A 75 10.26 -5.56 -0.01
N THR A 76 11.29 -5.00 0.65
CA THR A 76 11.86 -5.59 1.87
C THR A 76 10.83 -5.60 2.99
N GLY A 77 10.12 -4.50 3.23
CA GLY A 77 9.12 -4.41 4.29
C GLY A 77 7.96 -5.38 4.10
N LEU A 78 7.44 -5.50 2.88
CA LEU A 78 6.40 -6.47 2.53
C LEU A 78 6.90 -7.91 2.71
N SER A 79 8.14 -8.20 2.33
CA SER A 79 8.74 -9.52 2.54
C SER A 79 8.80 -9.87 4.03
N ASN A 80 9.22 -8.92 4.87
CA ASN A 80 9.24 -9.10 6.32
C ASN A 80 7.83 -9.36 6.88
N LEU A 81 6.84 -8.56 6.49
CA LEU A 81 5.45 -8.70 6.93
C LEU A 81 4.81 -10.03 6.46
N MET A 82 5.16 -10.52 5.27
CA MET A 82 4.72 -11.83 4.78
C MET A 82 5.36 -12.97 5.59
N ASN A 83 6.66 -12.87 5.89
CA ASN A 83 7.40 -13.90 6.61
C ASN A 83 6.86 -14.13 8.03
N ILE A 84 6.39 -13.06 8.69
CA ILE A 84 5.76 -13.14 10.01
C ILE A 84 4.22 -13.35 9.94
N GLY A 85 3.68 -13.57 8.75
CA GLY A 85 2.29 -13.97 8.55
C GLY A 85 1.25 -12.84 8.65
N HIS A 86 1.65 -11.58 8.70
CA HIS A 86 0.71 -10.45 8.80
C HIS A 86 -0.01 -10.12 7.49
N ILE A 87 0.61 -10.38 6.35
CA ILE A 87 0.04 -10.06 5.02
C ILE A 87 0.22 -11.22 4.03
N ARG A 88 -0.55 -11.21 2.94
CA ARG A 88 -0.48 -12.22 1.87
C ARG A 88 -0.42 -11.54 0.52
N LYS A 89 0.51 -11.97 -0.34
CA LYS A 89 0.55 -11.49 -1.74
C LYS A 89 -0.43 -12.29 -2.62
N LYS A 90 -1.18 -11.59 -3.46
CA LYS A 90 -2.06 -12.16 -4.50
C LYS A 90 -1.68 -11.59 -5.86
N ARG A 91 -1.40 -12.46 -6.82
CA ARG A 91 -1.08 -12.04 -8.20
C ARG A 91 -2.33 -11.45 -8.87
N ILE A 92 -2.17 -10.33 -9.56
CA ILE A 92 -3.22 -9.75 -10.39
C ILE A 92 -3.25 -10.50 -11.73
N PRO A 93 -4.39 -11.11 -12.14
CA PRO A 93 -4.49 -11.82 -13.42
C PRO A 93 -4.11 -10.90 -14.60
N GLY A 94 -3.32 -11.44 -15.53
CA GLY A 94 -2.85 -10.67 -16.69
C GLY A 94 -1.77 -9.62 -16.38
N SER A 95 -1.27 -9.53 -15.14
CA SER A 95 -0.23 -8.58 -14.74
C SER A 95 0.99 -9.28 -14.11
N ARG A 96 2.11 -8.54 -14.08
CA ARG A 96 3.30 -8.86 -13.27
C ARG A 96 3.21 -8.31 -11.84
N GLU A 97 2.15 -7.55 -11.54
CA GLU A 97 1.93 -6.93 -10.24
C GLU A 97 1.19 -7.86 -9.27
N TYR A 98 1.36 -7.55 -7.98
CA TYR A 98 0.76 -8.25 -6.86
C TYR A 98 0.03 -7.26 -5.96
N LEU A 99 -1.11 -7.67 -5.45
CA LEU A 99 -1.79 -7.03 -4.34
C LEU A 99 -1.27 -7.64 -3.04
N TYR A 100 -1.16 -6.82 -2.02
CA TYR A 100 -0.72 -7.18 -0.68
C TYR A 100 -1.81 -6.83 0.34
#